data_AF-K0ST78-F1
#
_entry.id   AF-K0ST78-F1
#
_cell.length_a   1.000
_cell.length_b   1.000
_cell.length_c   1.000
_cell.angle_alpha   90.00
_cell.angle_beta   90.00
_cell.angle_gamma   90.00
#
_symmetry.space_group_name_H-M   'P 1'
#
loop_
_entity.id
_entity.type
_entity.pdbx_description
1 polymer ?
#
loop_
_entity_poly.entity_id
_entity_poly.type
_entity_poly.pdbx_seq_one_letter_code
_entity_poly.pdbx_strand_id
1 'polypeptide(L)'
;MSDLPLDSILSSVAALVNESRAAKDNQEAIGELGTYVEDSIKPQVDDCCKLLRGTNEDNDNVTKQLSVLLNALQNARGVIQRRGVKRDKSSLWKLPLDALMGKAARIKGEIENAEKQLVKGVNSLSLALNIKVFLQTRSQDQESDTINVQNSYPWEIEDKDIVVERNKKGKPKSVL
;
A
#
# COMPACT_ATOMS: atom_id res chain seq x y z
N MET A 1 -19.77 13.51 5.38
CA MET A 1 -19.53 12.06 5.42
C MET A 1 -18.85 11.70 4.12
N SER A 2 -17.54 11.52 4.16
CA SER A 2 -16.73 11.06 3.03
C SER A 2 -17.04 9.58 2.84
N ASP A 3 -17.84 9.25 1.82
CA ASP A 3 -17.97 7.85 1.39
C ASP A 3 -16.57 7.37 0.99
N LEU A 4 -15.95 6.58 1.87
CA LEU A 4 -14.67 5.94 1.59
C LEU A 4 -14.82 5.15 0.27
N PRO A 5 -13.86 5.23 -0.67
CA PRO A 5 -13.94 4.58 -1.98
C PRO A 5 -13.86 3.04 -1.91
N LEU A 6 -14.16 2.43 -0.77
CA LEU A 6 -14.10 1.00 -0.47
C LEU A 6 -14.94 0.17 -1.43
N ASP A 7 -16.20 0.55 -1.64
CA ASP A 7 -17.10 -0.18 -2.54
C ASP A 7 -16.62 -0.06 -4.00
N SER A 8 -16.03 1.08 -4.37
CA SER A 8 -15.41 1.28 -5.68
C SER A 8 -14.14 0.44 -5.87
N ILE A 9 -13.35 0.23 -4.82
CA ILE A 9 -12.15 -0.63 -4.84
C ILE A 9 -12.57 -2.09 -4.98
N LEU A 10 -13.50 -2.58 -4.16
CA LEU A 10 -14.00 -3.97 -4.23
C LEU A 10 -14.64 -4.28 -5.58
N SER A 11 -15.46 -3.35 -6.09
CA SER A 11 -16.03 -3.45 -7.43
C SER A 11 -14.94 -3.48 -8.51
N SER A 12 -13.89 -2.66 -8.37
CA SER A 12 -12.78 -2.62 -9.33
C SER A 12 -11.94 -3.90 -9.33
N VAL A 13 -11.72 -4.51 -8.16
CA VAL A 13 -11.04 -5.82 -8.05
C VAL A 13 -11.85 -6.90 -8.72
N ALA A 14 -13.16 -7.00 -8.42
CA ALA A 14 -14.04 -7.98 -9.04
C ALA A 14 -14.13 -7.80 -10.57
N ALA A 15 -14.22 -6.55 -11.03
CA ALA A 15 -14.24 -6.24 -12.44
C ALA A 15 -12.92 -6.63 -13.13
N LEU A 16 -11.77 -6.40 -12.50
CA LEU A 16 -10.46 -6.79 -13.04
C LEU A 16 -10.37 -8.31 -13.25
N VAL A 17 -10.79 -9.10 -12.26
CA VAL A 17 -10.80 -10.57 -12.34
C VAL A 17 -11.76 -11.07 -13.43
N ASN A 18 -12.92 -10.45 -13.57
CA ASN A 18 -13.87 -10.82 -14.63
C ASN A 18 -13.35 -10.43 -16.02
N GLU A 19 -12.76 -9.24 -16.16
CA GLU A 19 -12.18 -8.75 -17.40
C GLU A 19 -10.97 -9.58 -17.84
N SER A 20 -10.14 -10.03 -16.90
CA SER A 20 -8.99 -10.89 -17.21
C SER A 20 -9.44 -12.26 -17.74
N ARG A 21 -10.45 -12.88 -17.12
CA ARG A 21 -11.05 -14.14 -17.57
C ARG A 21 -11.73 -14.01 -18.94
N ALA A 22 -12.28 -12.84 -19.24
CA ALA A 22 -12.93 -12.55 -20.51
C ALA A 22 -11.94 -12.20 -21.65
N ALA A 23 -10.64 -12.13 -21.38
CA ALA A 23 -9.64 -11.78 -22.37
C ALA A 23 -9.57 -12.82 -23.51
N LYS A 24 -9.51 -12.33 -24.75
CA LYS A 24 -9.44 -13.13 -25.98
C LYS A 24 -8.06 -13.09 -26.64
N ASP A 25 -7.17 -12.21 -26.19
CA ASP A 25 -5.80 -12.04 -26.65
C ASP A 25 -4.88 -11.90 -25.43
N ASN A 26 -3.61 -12.30 -25.55
CA ASN A 26 -2.64 -12.34 -24.43
C ASN A 26 -3.17 -13.08 -23.17
N GLN A 27 -3.92 -14.16 -23.38
CA GLN A 27 -4.67 -14.88 -22.34
C GLN A 27 -3.80 -15.39 -21.20
N GLU A 28 -2.58 -15.83 -21.49
CA GLU A 28 -1.63 -16.32 -20.48
C GLU A 28 -1.25 -15.20 -19.51
N ALA A 29 -0.60 -14.13 -19.98
CA ALA A 29 -0.15 -13.03 -19.12
C ALA A 29 -1.31 -12.27 -18.44
N ILE A 30 -2.44 -12.09 -19.14
CA ILE A 30 -3.63 -11.45 -18.54
C ILE A 30 -4.32 -12.38 -17.55
N GLY A 31 -4.36 -13.68 -17.84
CA GLY A 31 -4.91 -14.71 -16.97
C GLY A 31 -4.10 -14.83 -15.68
N GLU A 32 -2.77 -14.88 -15.77
CA GLU A 32 -1.85 -14.88 -14.63
C GLU A 32 -2.06 -13.65 -13.73
N LEU A 33 -2.18 -12.46 -14.31
CA LEU A 33 -2.51 -11.24 -13.56
C LEU A 33 -3.87 -11.36 -12.87
N GLY A 34 -4.87 -11.91 -13.56
CA GLY A 34 -6.20 -12.16 -13.03
C GLY A 34 -6.19 -13.08 -11.82
N THR A 35 -5.53 -14.24 -11.95
CA THR A 35 -5.35 -15.23 -10.89
C THR A 35 -4.59 -14.63 -9.71
N TYR A 36 -3.51 -13.88 -9.97
CA TYR A 36 -2.76 -13.21 -8.91
C TYR A 36 -3.62 -12.20 -8.15
N VAL A 37 -4.45 -11.42 -8.85
CA VAL A 37 -5.36 -10.48 -8.21
C VAL A 37 -6.41 -11.21 -7.37
N GLU A 38 -6.92 -12.34 -7.85
CA GLU A 38 -7.91 -13.14 -7.14
C GLU A 38 -7.35 -13.83 -5.89
N ASP A 39 -6.15 -14.43 -6.00
CA ASP A 39 -5.56 -15.25 -4.94
C ASP A 39 -4.78 -14.43 -3.90
N SER A 40 -4.14 -13.34 -4.32
CA SER A 40 -3.23 -12.57 -3.44
C SER A 40 -3.76 -11.19 -3.08
N ILE A 41 -4.26 -10.43 -4.07
CA ILE A 41 -4.64 -9.02 -3.85
C ILE A 41 -6.03 -8.91 -3.22
N LYS A 42 -7.01 -9.67 -3.70
CA LYS A 42 -8.38 -9.61 -3.21
C LYS A 42 -8.49 -9.92 -1.70
N PRO A 43 -7.86 -10.98 -1.13
CA PRO A 43 -7.92 -11.22 0.31
C PRO A 43 -7.34 -10.06 1.12
N GLN A 44 -6.22 -9.49 0.67
CA GLN A 44 -5.58 -8.35 1.35
C GLN A 44 -6.46 -7.10 1.32
N VAL A 45 -7.10 -6.83 0.18
CA VAL A 45 -8.06 -5.73 0.04
C VAL A 45 -9.29 -5.96 0.92
N ASP A 46 -9.83 -7.18 0.96
CA ASP A 46 -10.97 -7.53 1.80
C ASP A 46 -10.66 -7.33 3.28
N ASP A 47 -9.48 -7.74 3.74
CA ASP A 47 -9.05 -7.55 5.12
C ASP A 47 -8.80 -6.07 5.45
N CYS A 48 -8.20 -5.30 4.54
CA CYS A 48 -8.09 -3.85 4.66
C CYS A 48 -9.47 -3.19 4.78
N CYS A 49 -10.45 -3.64 3.98
CA CYS A 49 -11.81 -3.12 4.00
C CYS A 49 -12.53 -3.43 5.32
N LYS A 50 -12.35 -4.63 5.88
CA LYS A 50 -12.91 -5.01 7.19
C LYS A 50 -12.36 -4.13 8.31
N LEU A 51 -11.04 -3.91 8.33
CA LEU A 51 -10.38 -3.05 9.32
C LEU A 51 -10.88 -1.60 9.25
N LEU A 52 -11.14 -1.10 8.03
CA LEU A 52 -11.63 0.25 7.80
C LEU A 52 -13.08 0.48 8.22
N ARG A 53 -13.96 -0.51 8.01
CA ARG A 53 -15.40 -0.42 8.38
C ARG A 53 -15.62 -0.24 9.89
N GLY A 54 -14.65 -0.60 10.73
CA GLY A 54 -14.73 -0.44 12.18
C GLY A 54 -14.25 0.91 12.72
N THR A 55 -13.65 1.77 11.88
CA THR A 55 -13.04 3.02 12.34
C THR A 55 -13.68 4.23 11.68
N ASN A 56 -14.42 5.03 12.45
CA ASN A 56 -15.07 6.27 12.00
C ASN A 56 -14.10 7.47 11.92
N GLU A 57 -12.81 7.27 12.16
CA GLU A 57 -11.80 8.34 12.11
C GLU A 57 -11.26 8.51 10.69
N ASP A 58 -11.50 9.71 10.13
CA ASP A 58 -10.86 10.19 8.90
C ASP A 58 -9.33 10.15 9.07
N ASN A 59 -8.69 9.14 8.48
CA ASN A 59 -7.25 9.04 8.44
C ASN A 59 -6.77 9.43 7.03
N ASP A 60 -6.33 10.68 6.89
CA ASP A 60 -5.82 11.26 5.65
C ASP A 60 -4.79 10.38 4.95
N ASN A 61 -3.94 9.68 5.71
CA ASN A 61 -2.92 8.80 5.12
C ASN A 61 -3.56 7.55 4.51
N VAL A 62 -4.53 6.94 5.19
CA VAL A 62 -5.22 5.75 4.67
C VAL A 62 -6.08 6.11 3.45
N THR A 63 -6.79 7.24 3.48
CA THR A 63 -7.56 7.75 2.33
C THR A 63 -6.68 8.01 1.11
N LYS A 64 -5.46 8.54 1.31
CA LYS A 64 -4.47 8.69 0.25
C LYS A 64 -4.03 7.34 -0.32
N GLN A 65 -3.74 6.34 0.51
CA GLN A 65 -3.34 5.01 0.04
C GLN A 65 -4.48 4.28 -0.69
N LEU A 66 -5.73 4.42 -0.23
CA LEU A 66 -6.91 3.91 -0.94
C LEU A 66 -7.03 4.52 -2.35
N SER A 67 -6.78 5.82 -2.48
CA SER A 67 -6.79 6.50 -3.78
C SER A 67 -5.68 6.00 -4.71
N VAL A 68 -4.48 5.74 -4.17
CA VAL A 68 -3.35 5.15 -4.92
C VAL A 68 -3.70 3.74 -5.42
N LEU A 69 -4.29 2.91 -4.55
CA LEU A 69 -4.73 1.56 -4.91
C LEU A 69 -5.83 1.60 -5.99
N LEU A 70 -6.81 2.49 -5.85
CA LEU A 70 -7.88 2.65 -6.85
C LEU A 70 -7.31 3.03 -8.23
N ASN A 71 -6.35 3.96 -8.28
CA ASN A 71 -5.67 4.34 -9.51
C ASN A 71 -4.88 3.16 -10.11
N ALA A 72 -4.21 2.36 -9.29
CA ALA A 72 -3.49 1.16 -9.76
C ALA A 72 -4.46 0.12 -10.36
N LEU A 73 -5.61 -0.10 -9.73
CA LEU A 73 -6.68 -0.98 -10.25
C LEU A 73 -7.25 -0.48 -11.57
N GLN A 74 -7.51 0.82 -11.69
CA GLN A 74 -7.97 1.42 -12.93
C GLN A 74 -6.93 1.31 -14.06
N ASN A 75 -5.65 1.51 -13.75
CA ASN A 75 -4.56 1.33 -14.71
C ASN A 75 -4.47 -0.10 -15.20
N ALA A 76 -4.52 -1.08 -14.29
CA ALA A 76 -4.48 -2.50 -14.62
C ALA A 76 -5.67 -2.93 -15.48
N ARG A 77 -6.89 -2.50 -15.13
CA ARG A 77 -8.08 -2.69 -15.97
C ARG A 77 -7.92 -2.07 -17.35
N GLY A 78 -7.39 -0.85 -17.43
CA GLY A 78 -7.10 -0.20 -18.71
C GLY A 78 -6.11 -0.99 -19.58
N VAL A 79 -5.10 -1.63 -18.97
CA VAL A 79 -4.18 -2.53 -19.70
C VAL A 79 -4.92 -3.76 -20.21
N ILE A 80 -5.72 -4.43 -19.37
CA ILE A 80 -6.52 -5.61 -19.74
C ILE A 80 -7.47 -5.28 -20.88
N GLN A 81 -8.18 -4.15 -20.82
CA GLN A 81 -9.10 -3.74 -21.89
C GLN A 81 -8.35 -3.45 -23.20
N ARG A 82 -7.19 -2.79 -23.14
CA ARG A 82 -6.38 -2.48 -24.34
C ARG A 82 -5.69 -3.69 -24.96
N ARG A 83 -5.38 -4.72 -24.16
CA ARG A 83 -4.54 -5.86 -24.56
C ARG A 83 -5.28 -7.20 -24.61
N GLY A 84 -6.44 -7.31 -23.96
CA GLY A 84 -7.28 -8.50 -23.92
C GLY A 84 -8.37 -8.55 -24.99
N VAL A 85 -8.65 -7.44 -25.69
CA VAL A 85 -9.58 -7.43 -26.82
C VAL A 85 -8.90 -7.96 -28.07
N LYS A 86 -9.52 -8.97 -28.70
CA LYS A 86 -9.06 -9.55 -29.97
C LYS A 86 -9.04 -8.47 -31.05
N ARG A 87 -7.83 -8.03 -31.45
CA ARG A 87 -7.65 -7.15 -32.61
C ARG A 87 -7.65 -7.98 -33.89
N ASP A 88 -8.07 -7.36 -35.00
CA ASP A 88 -7.99 -7.97 -36.32
C ASP A 88 -6.56 -8.39 -36.62
N LYS A 89 -6.33 -9.70 -36.63
CA LYS A 89 -5.00 -10.30 -36.79
C LYS A 89 -4.43 -10.07 -38.19
N SER A 90 -5.24 -9.62 -39.15
CA SER A 90 -4.84 -9.39 -40.55
C SER A 90 -3.71 -8.36 -40.70
N SER A 91 -3.55 -7.43 -39.75
CA SER A 91 -2.44 -6.46 -39.76
C SER A 91 -1.17 -6.96 -39.06
N LEU A 92 -1.27 -7.99 -38.21
CA LEU A 92 -0.13 -8.56 -37.48
C LEU A 92 0.72 -9.47 -38.38
N TRP A 93 0.07 -10.20 -39.30
CA TRP A 93 0.75 -11.07 -40.27
C TRP A 93 1.60 -10.32 -41.30
N LYS A 94 1.54 -8.97 -41.32
CA LYS A 94 2.36 -8.12 -42.20
C LYS A 94 3.69 -7.68 -41.57
N LEU A 95 3.94 -8.02 -40.31
CA LEU A 95 5.14 -7.61 -39.57
C LEU A 95 6.20 -8.72 -39.59
N PRO A 96 7.50 -8.37 -39.73
CA PRO A 96 8.59 -9.33 -39.56
C PRO A 96 8.59 -9.89 -38.12
N LEU A 97 9.11 -11.11 -37.97
CA LEU A 97 9.06 -11.87 -36.71
C LEU A 97 9.68 -11.11 -35.53
N ASP A 98 10.79 -10.40 -35.75
CA ASP A 98 11.45 -9.58 -34.73
C ASP A 98 10.56 -8.45 -34.21
N ALA A 99 9.78 -7.82 -35.09
CA ALA A 99 8.83 -6.78 -34.72
C ALA A 99 7.63 -7.35 -33.94
N LEU A 100 7.24 -8.60 -34.22
CA LEU A 100 6.21 -9.31 -33.45
C LEU A 100 6.73 -9.67 -32.05
N MET A 101 7.96 -10.18 -31.93
CA MET A 101 8.59 -10.49 -30.65
C MET A 101 8.79 -9.25 -29.79
N GLY A 102 9.30 -8.15 -30.36
CA GLY A 102 9.45 -6.88 -29.65
C GLY A 102 8.11 -6.31 -29.17
N LYS A 103 7.05 -6.47 -29.96
CA LYS A 103 5.68 -6.06 -29.57
C LYS A 103 5.13 -6.92 -28.44
N ALA A 104 5.34 -8.24 -28.47
CA ALA A 104 4.93 -9.15 -27.41
C ALA A 104 5.67 -8.85 -26.09
N ALA A 105 7.00 -8.64 -26.15
CA ALA A 105 7.80 -8.25 -24.98
C ALA A 105 7.33 -6.93 -24.36
N ARG A 106 6.98 -5.94 -25.20
CA ARG A 106 6.42 -4.66 -24.72
C ARG A 106 5.07 -4.84 -24.03
N ILE A 107 4.18 -5.68 -24.57
CA ILE A 107 2.87 -5.96 -23.96
C ILE A 107 3.05 -6.67 -22.62
N LYS A 108 3.96 -7.66 -22.55
CA LYS A 108 4.30 -8.34 -21.29
C LYS A 108 4.82 -7.35 -20.25
N GLY A 109 5.75 -6.46 -20.63
CA GLY A 109 6.27 -5.43 -19.74
C GLY A 109 5.21 -4.42 -19.25
N GLU A 110 4.21 -4.10 -20.08
CA GLU A 110 3.07 -3.26 -19.66
C GLU A 110 2.21 -3.96 -18.59
N ILE A 111 1.99 -5.28 -18.72
CA ILE A 111 1.23 -6.10 -17.77
C ILE A 111 2.01 -6.24 -16.45
N GLU A 112 3.29 -6.59 -16.51
CA GLU A 112 4.15 -6.71 -15.32
C GLU A 112 4.27 -5.38 -14.57
N ASN A 113 4.30 -4.25 -15.29
CA ASN A 113 4.31 -2.93 -14.65
C ASN A 113 2.99 -2.62 -13.94
N ALA A 114 1.85 -3.02 -14.52
CA ALA A 114 0.55 -2.88 -13.88
C ALA A 114 0.46 -3.74 -12.60
N GLU A 115 0.98 -4.96 -12.65
CA GLU A 115 1.09 -5.84 -11.48
C GLU A 115 1.93 -5.21 -10.37
N LYS A 116 3.13 -4.71 -10.69
CA LYS A 116 4.00 -4.03 -9.72
C LYS A 116 3.32 -2.83 -9.06
N GLN A 117 2.53 -2.07 -9.81
CA GLN A 117 1.76 -0.94 -9.26
C GLN A 117 0.67 -1.40 -8.29
N LEU A 118 -0.04 -2.49 -8.61
CA LEU A 118 -1.03 -3.09 -7.73
C LEU A 118 -0.40 -3.57 -6.42
N VAL A 119 0.68 -4.34 -6.50
CA VAL A 119 1.41 -4.85 -5.32
C VAL A 119 1.87 -3.70 -4.43
N LYS A 120 2.46 -2.65 -5.05
CA LYS A 120 2.90 -1.47 -4.30
C LYS A 120 1.73 -0.77 -3.60
N GLY A 121 0.58 -0.62 -4.26
CA GLY A 121 -0.60 0.03 -3.70
C GLY A 121 -1.23 -0.76 -2.55
N VAL A 122 -1.26 -2.08 -2.63
CA VAL A 122 -1.77 -2.93 -1.54
C VAL A 122 -0.80 -2.92 -0.36
N ASN A 123 0.50 -3.09 -0.60
CA ASN A 123 1.49 -3.05 0.48
C ASN A 123 1.51 -1.71 1.21
N SER A 124 1.37 -0.59 0.49
CA SER A 124 1.32 0.74 1.11
C SER A 124 0.06 0.94 1.95
N LEU A 125 -1.09 0.42 1.49
CA LEU A 125 -2.34 0.43 2.26
C LEU A 125 -2.23 -0.43 3.53
N SER A 126 -1.73 -1.66 3.41
CA SER A 126 -1.52 -2.58 4.54
C SER A 126 -0.57 -1.97 5.57
N LEU A 127 0.52 -1.33 5.14
CA LEU A 127 1.44 -0.64 6.05
C LEU A 127 0.77 0.53 6.77
N ALA A 128 0.01 1.37 6.04
CA ALA A 128 -0.70 2.50 6.63
C ALA A 128 -1.72 2.04 7.68
N LEU A 129 -2.42 0.93 7.43
CA LEU A 129 -3.35 0.33 8.39
C LEU A 129 -2.63 -0.26 9.59
N ASN A 130 -1.53 -0.99 9.41
CA ASN A 130 -0.75 -1.53 10.52
C ASN A 130 -0.21 -0.42 11.44
N ILE A 131 0.27 0.68 10.87
CA ILE A 131 0.70 1.86 11.65
C ILE A 131 -0.49 2.45 12.42
N LYS A 132 -1.67 2.56 11.79
CA LYS A 132 -2.88 3.06 12.46
C LYS A 132 -3.25 2.18 13.65
N VAL A 133 -3.35 0.87 13.45
CA VAL A 133 -3.69 -0.10 14.50
C VAL A 133 -2.69 -0.02 15.65
N PHE A 134 -1.38 0.02 15.35
CA PHE A 134 -0.33 0.14 16.35
C PHE A 134 -0.43 1.43 17.19
N LEU A 135 -0.74 2.57 16.55
CA LEU A 135 -0.92 3.83 17.26
C LEU A 135 -2.19 3.84 18.12
N GLN A 136 -3.27 3.22 17.66
CA GLN A 136 -4.51 3.08 18.44
C GLN A 136 -4.30 2.18 19.66
N THR A 137 -3.64 1.03 19.54
CA THR A 137 -3.34 0.15 20.68
C THR A 137 -2.47 0.86 21.72
N ARG A 138 -1.45 1.62 21.27
CA ARG A 138 -0.57 2.37 22.19
C ARG A 138 -1.29 3.53 22.89
N SER A 139 -2.29 4.13 22.26
CA SER A 139 -3.10 5.20 22.87
C SER A 139 -4.06 4.65 23.92
N GLN A 140 -4.62 3.46 23.71
CA GLN A 140 -5.46 2.77 24.71
C GLN A 140 -4.66 2.32 25.95
N ASP A 141 -3.41 1.91 25.76
CA ASP A 141 -2.50 1.61 26.88
C ASP A 141 -2.14 2.88 27.68
N GLN A 142 -2.16 4.07 27.05
CA GLN A 142 -1.91 5.35 27.74
C GLN A 142 -3.15 5.93 28.45
N GLU A 143 -4.37 5.72 27.92
CA GLU A 143 -5.61 6.18 28.59
C GLU A 143 -5.99 5.31 29.80
N SER A 144 -5.55 4.06 29.84
CA SER A 144 -5.71 3.18 31.00
C SER A 144 -4.78 3.54 32.16
N ASP A 145 -3.72 4.29 31.89
CA ASP A 145 -2.71 4.76 32.83
C ASP A 145 -2.95 6.21 33.27
N THR A 146 -4.21 6.63 33.45
CA THR A 146 -4.49 7.72 34.42
C THR A 146 -4.37 7.20 35.86
N ILE A 147 -3.25 6.54 36.16
CA ILE A 147 -2.75 6.48 37.52
C ILE A 147 -1.96 7.76 37.69
N ASN A 148 -2.35 8.52 38.70
CA ASN A 148 -1.71 9.73 39.17
C ASN A 148 -0.28 9.41 39.65
N VAL A 149 0.64 9.15 38.73
CA VAL A 149 2.05 8.89 39.02
C VAL A 149 2.76 10.21 38.76
N GLN A 150 3.14 10.89 39.85
CA GLN A 150 4.30 11.77 39.83
C GLN A 150 5.46 10.94 39.28
N ASN A 151 5.69 11.04 37.97
CA ASN A 151 6.78 10.39 37.28
C ASN A 151 8.09 10.94 37.85
N SER A 152 8.62 10.26 38.87
CA SER A 152 10.03 10.28 39.17
C SER A 152 10.56 8.92 38.75
N TYR A 153 11.22 8.88 37.59
CA TYR A 153 11.79 7.64 37.10
C TYR A 153 13.06 7.31 37.89
N PRO A 154 13.36 6.02 38.17
CA PRO A 154 14.54 5.63 38.97
C PRO A 154 15.90 5.95 38.31
N TRP A 155 15.90 6.49 37.09
CA TRP A 155 17.06 6.93 36.33
C TRP A 155 17.01 8.43 35.99
N GLU A 156 16.03 9.17 36.51
CA GLU A 156 16.05 10.63 36.43
C GLU A 156 17.19 11.16 37.31
N ILE A 157 18.11 11.85 36.66
CA ILE A 157 19.20 12.56 37.32
C ILE A 157 18.60 13.89 37.77
N GLU A 158 18.49 14.09 39.08
CA GLU A 158 18.08 15.37 39.62
C GLU A 158 19.24 16.38 39.53
N ASP A 159 18.95 17.68 39.43
CA ASP A 159 19.99 18.74 39.36
C ASP A 159 20.97 18.69 40.55
N LYS A 160 20.54 18.15 41.69
CA LYS A 160 21.37 17.93 42.89
C LYS A 160 22.43 16.84 42.71
N ASP A 161 22.21 15.92 41.77
CA ASP A 161 23.10 14.78 41.49
C ASP A 161 24.19 15.14 40.45
N ILE A 162 24.05 16.26 39.76
CA ILE A 162 25.02 16.77 38.78
C ILE A 162 26.12 17.55 39.52
N VAL A 163 27.12 16.84 40.06
CA VAL A 163 28.30 17.49 40.66
C VAL A 163 29.28 17.91 39.55
N VAL A 164 29.17 19.17 39.13
CA VAL A 164 30.14 19.78 38.18
C VAL A 164 31.34 20.33 38.96
N GLU A 165 32.48 19.64 38.93
CA GLU A 165 33.71 20.20 39.46
C GLU A 165 34.12 21.46 38.69
N ARG A 166 34.18 22.60 39.40
CA ARG A 166 34.61 23.88 38.83
C ARG A 166 36.07 24.18 39.19
N ASN A 167 36.78 24.83 38.28
CA ASN A 167 38.13 25.31 38.54
C ASN A 167 38.11 26.56 39.46
N LYS A 168 39.28 27.01 39.94
CA LYS A 168 39.43 28.20 40.80
C LYS A 168 38.90 29.51 40.17
N LYS A 169 38.53 29.50 38.88
CA LYS A 169 37.93 30.63 38.13
C LYS A 169 36.44 30.41 37.85
N GLY A 170 35.80 29.42 38.48
CA GLY A 170 34.36 29.18 38.41
C GLY A 170 33.84 28.50 37.13
N LYS A 171 34.73 28.07 36.23
CA LYS A 171 34.33 27.36 35.00
C LYS A 171 34.32 25.84 35.19
N PRO A 172 33.41 25.09 34.55
CA PRO A 172 33.39 23.63 34.61
C PRO A 172 34.71 23.05 34.09
N LYS A 173 35.30 22.10 34.83
CA LYS A 173 36.45 21.33 34.34
C LYS A 173 35.95 20.30 33.32
N SER A 174 36.46 20.33 32.08
CA SER A 174 36.24 19.21 31.16
C SER A 174 37.14 18.05 31.58
N VAL A 175 36.56 16.88 31.86
CA VAL A 175 37.30 15.64 32.00
C VAL A 175 37.43 15.05 30.58
N LEU A 176 38.66 14.79 30.14
CA LEU A 176 38.96 14.03 28.91
C LEU A 176 38.75 12.54 29.17
#